data_AF-A0A8C7X9J6-F1
#
_entry.id   AF-A0A8C7X9J6-F1
#
_cell.length_a   1.000
_cell.length_b   1.000
_cell.length_c   1.000
_cell.angle_alpha   90.00
_cell.angle_beta   90.00
_cell.angle_gamma   90.00
#
_symmetry.space_group_name_H-M   'P 1'
#
loop_
_entity.id
_entity.type
_entity.pdbx_description
1 polymer ?
#
loop_
_entity_poly.entity_id
_entity_poly.type
_entity_poly.pdbx_seq_one_letter_code
_entity_poly.pdbx_strand_id
1 'polypeptide(L)'
;HSGEFLCFQDADDIMLPQRVRLQFESSLLHPNSLIGSRISRLPQGSTERYTRWINSLTPDQLQTQAFTSHGPTVVMPTWFCSRKLFQKVGPFNEGGKGVPEDLLFFYQHLRQGGSLVRVNECLLVYRYHEEAATHSVTEETIWKLRLDFLQERVLSQWEHFTIWSAGKQGRKLFRSLSPSTQKKVRAFCDVDVKKIKRGFYTYEESQERPKPRVPVLDFREACGPFIICVKLDMTGGQLEENLSSLHLKEGIDYYHVGGGGGGGGGGSAEMDFLKSTFQFVCHEGLFGTHFLMKTCIMCMFTIFKL
;
A
#
# COMPACT_ATOMS: atom_id res chain seq x y z
N HIS A 1 20.27 5.40 23.26
CA HIS A 1 21.00 5.03 22.02
C HIS A 1 21.24 6.25 21.13
N SER A 2 22.32 6.32 20.32
CA SER A 2 22.83 7.55 19.67
C SER A 2 23.04 7.51 18.14
N GLY A 3 22.71 6.42 17.43
CA GLY A 3 22.99 6.28 15.99
C GLY A 3 22.23 7.28 15.11
N GLU A 4 22.87 7.81 14.05
CA GLU A 4 22.28 8.82 13.15
C GLU A 4 21.26 8.23 12.16
N PHE A 5 21.38 6.94 11.85
CA PHE A 5 20.49 6.22 10.93
C PHE A 5 19.81 5.05 11.64
N LEU A 6 18.61 4.72 11.18
CA LEU A 6 17.78 3.65 11.69
C LEU A 6 17.63 2.59 10.60
N CYS A 7 17.88 1.33 10.94
CA CYS A 7 17.60 0.17 10.13
C CYS A 7 16.58 -0.69 10.87
N PHE A 8 15.41 -0.90 10.27
CA PHE A 8 14.36 -1.74 10.85
C PHE A 8 14.62 -3.21 10.50
N GLN A 9 14.33 -4.14 11.41
CA GLN A 9 14.58 -5.56 11.21
C GLN A 9 13.72 -6.40 12.15
N ASP A 10 12.87 -7.25 11.60
CA ASP A 10 12.16 -8.24 12.42
C ASP A 10 13.13 -9.35 12.87
N ALA A 11 12.92 -9.83 14.10
CA ALA A 11 13.82 -10.80 14.74
C ALA A 11 13.81 -12.17 14.04
N ASP A 12 12.69 -12.49 13.40
CA ASP A 12 12.46 -13.69 12.62
C ASP A 12 12.80 -13.51 11.13
N ASP A 13 13.12 -12.32 10.65
CA ASP A 13 13.57 -12.13 9.26
C ASP A 13 15.07 -12.39 9.07
N ILE A 14 15.52 -12.54 7.83
CA ILE A 14 16.96 -12.66 7.51
C ILE A 14 17.41 -11.39 6.79
N MET A 15 18.33 -10.66 7.42
CA MET A 15 19.07 -9.59 6.77
C MET A 15 20.11 -10.18 5.83
N LEU A 16 20.02 -9.88 4.53
CA LEU A 16 21.02 -10.33 3.57
C LEU A 16 22.30 -9.46 3.65
N PRO A 17 23.46 -10.02 3.24
CA PRO A 17 24.70 -9.24 3.15
C PRO A 17 24.49 -7.96 2.32
N GLN A 18 25.22 -6.90 2.65
CA GLN A 18 25.15 -5.59 2.00
C GLN A 18 23.90 -4.74 2.28
N ARG A 19 22.86 -5.25 2.96
CA ARG A 19 21.62 -4.48 3.24
C ARG A 19 21.90 -3.09 3.81
N VAL A 20 22.60 -3.05 4.95
CA VAL A 20 22.94 -1.80 5.66
C VAL A 20 23.76 -0.87 4.76
N ARG A 21 24.79 -1.38 4.07
CA ARG A 21 25.65 -0.57 3.22
C ARG A 21 24.88 0.09 2.07
N LEU A 22 24.14 -0.70 1.28
CA LEU A 22 23.45 -0.20 0.09
C LEU A 22 22.29 0.74 0.44
N GLN A 23 21.54 0.45 1.52
CA GLN A 23 20.48 1.35 1.97
C GLN A 23 21.04 2.63 2.60
N PHE A 24 22.18 2.56 3.29
CA PHE A 24 22.89 3.74 3.78
C PHE A 24 23.38 4.62 2.64
N GLU A 25 24.09 4.06 1.66
CA GLU A 25 24.54 4.79 0.46
C GLU A 25 23.35 5.47 -0.24
N SER A 26 22.23 4.76 -0.41
CA SER A 26 21.01 5.33 -0.98
C SER A 26 20.41 6.45 -0.11
N SER A 27 20.50 6.36 1.22
CA SER A 27 19.97 7.38 2.13
C SER A 27 20.77 8.69 2.08
N LEU A 28 22.07 8.62 1.79
CA LEU A 28 22.93 9.80 1.63
C LEU A 28 22.54 10.60 0.37
N LEU A 29 22.17 9.90 -0.70
CA LEU A 29 21.67 10.51 -1.95
C LEU A 29 20.24 11.04 -1.80
N HIS A 30 19.46 10.48 -0.87
CA HIS A 30 18.04 10.75 -0.72
C HIS A 30 17.65 11.01 0.75
N PRO A 31 18.12 12.12 1.36
CA PRO A 31 18.05 12.34 2.81
C PRO A 31 16.64 12.51 3.39
N ASN A 32 15.64 12.82 2.55
CA ASN A 32 14.23 12.93 2.93
C ASN A 32 13.39 11.71 2.48
N SER A 33 14.04 10.57 2.23
CA SER A 33 13.37 9.36 1.77
C SER A 33 13.37 8.24 2.79
N LEU A 34 12.29 7.47 2.78
CA LEU A 34 12.24 6.15 3.39
C LEU A 34 12.80 5.15 2.38
N ILE A 35 13.90 4.49 2.74
CA ILE A 35 14.62 3.57 1.86
C ILE A 35 14.20 2.14 2.14
N GLY A 36 13.75 1.42 1.12
CA GLY A 36 13.43 -0.01 1.17
C GLY A 36 14.37 -0.85 0.31
N SER A 37 14.01 -2.11 0.15
CA SER A 37 14.68 -3.04 -0.76
C SER A 37 13.68 -3.97 -1.42
N ARG A 38 14.13 -4.76 -2.42
CA ARG A 38 13.38 -5.96 -2.79
C ARG A 38 13.52 -7.01 -1.70
N ILE A 39 12.58 -7.95 -1.71
CA ILE A 39 12.49 -9.00 -0.70
C ILE A 39 12.27 -10.37 -1.33
N SER A 40 12.67 -11.41 -0.61
CA SER A 40 12.31 -12.81 -0.91
C SER A 40 11.61 -13.44 0.29
N ARG A 41 11.10 -14.66 0.11
CA ARG A 41 10.29 -15.37 1.11
C ARG A 41 10.90 -16.73 1.41
N LEU A 42 10.79 -17.16 2.66
CA LEU A 42 11.07 -18.52 3.10
C LEU A 42 9.86 -19.05 3.90
N PRO A 43 9.18 -20.12 3.44
CA PRO A 43 9.42 -20.84 2.21
C PRO A 43 9.10 -19.98 0.98
N GLN A 44 9.70 -20.36 -0.16
CA GLN A 44 9.44 -19.71 -1.43
C GLN A 44 7.97 -19.87 -1.83
N GLY A 45 7.40 -18.85 -2.48
CA GLY A 45 6.00 -18.86 -2.92
C GLY A 45 4.98 -18.36 -1.88
N SER A 46 5.38 -18.14 -0.63
CA SER A 46 4.52 -17.49 0.37
C SER A 46 4.10 -16.10 -0.10
N THR A 47 2.79 -15.85 -0.21
CA THR A 47 2.23 -14.58 -0.73
C THR A 47 2.89 -14.11 -2.04
N GLU A 48 3.11 -15.05 -2.97
CA GLU A 48 3.91 -14.84 -4.18
C GLU A 48 3.49 -13.60 -4.97
N ARG A 49 2.18 -13.36 -5.10
CA ARG A 49 1.66 -12.24 -5.89
C ARG A 49 1.99 -10.88 -5.26
N TYR A 50 1.81 -10.75 -3.95
CA TYR A 50 2.20 -9.54 -3.22
C TYR A 50 3.70 -9.28 -3.35
N THR A 51 4.51 -10.34 -3.18
CA THR A 51 5.97 -10.29 -3.34
C THR A 51 6.38 -9.84 -4.73
N ARG A 52 5.71 -10.35 -5.78
CA ARG A 52 5.94 -9.94 -7.16
C ARG A 52 5.61 -8.47 -7.37
N TRP A 53 4.44 -8.02 -6.89
CA TRP A 53 3.99 -6.64 -7.00
C TRP A 53 4.99 -5.65 -6.37
N ILE A 54 5.33 -5.81 -5.09
CA ILE A 54 6.26 -4.88 -4.41
C ILE A 54 7.66 -4.86 -5.03
N ASN A 55 8.11 -5.99 -5.61
CA ASN A 55 9.42 -6.09 -6.25
C ASN A 55 9.44 -5.55 -7.69
N SER A 56 8.27 -5.47 -8.34
CA SER A 56 8.14 -5.02 -9.74
C SER A 56 7.85 -3.52 -9.89
N LEU A 57 7.39 -2.84 -8.83
CA LEU A 57 7.11 -1.39 -8.89
C LEU A 57 8.33 -0.62 -9.44
N THR A 58 8.09 0.27 -10.39
CA THR A 58 9.07 1.28 -10.81
C THR A 58 9.25 2.35 -9.73
N PRO A 59 10.31 3.19 -9.79
CA PRO A 59 10.49 4.27 -8.82
C PRO A 59 9.28 5.20 -8.70
N ASP A 60 8.68 5.62 -9.82
CA ASP A 60 7.49 6.47 -9.82
C ASP A 60 6.27 5.76 -9.21
N GLN A 61 6.14 4.46 -9.47
CA GLN A 61 5.05 3.65 -8.95
C GLN A 61 5.10 3.42 -7.43
N LEU A 62 6.26 3.60 -6.79
CA LEU A 62 6.31 3.60 -5.33
C LEU A 62 5.38 4.67 -4.74
N GLN A 63 5.25 5.81 -5.40
CA GLN A 63 4.38 6.89 -4.95
C GLN A 63 2.96 6.77 -5.52
N THR A 64 2.80 6.50 -6.81
CA THR A 64 1.46 6.44 -7.43
C THR A 64 0.64 5.25 -6.95
N GLN A 65 1.29 4.16 -6.53
CA GLN A 65 0.63 2.96 -6.02
C GLN A 65 0.59 2.88 -4.49
N ALA A 66 0.89 3.97 -3.77
CA ALA A 66 0.77 4.04 -2.31
C ALA A 66 -0.65 3.73 -1.79
N PHE A 67 -1.66 3.79 -2.65
CA PHE A 67 -3.07 3.50 -2.36
C PHE A 67 -3.50 2.12 -2.85
N THR A 68 -2.63 1.38 -3.55
CA THR A 68 -2.91 0.07 -4.14
C THR A 68 -2.61 -1.04 -3.14
N SER A 69 -3.34 -2.15 -3.24
CA SER A 69 -3.09 -3.34 -2.44
C SER A 69 -3.12 -3.07 -0.93
N HIS A 70 -2.33 -3.80 -0.18
CA HIS A 70 -2.57 -4.08 1.22
C HIS A 70 -1.65 -3.27 2.16
N GLY A 71 -0.54 -2.73 1.67
CA GLY A 71 0.45 -2.09 2.53
C GLY A 71 1.33 -1.08 1.79
N PRO A 72 2.33 -0.53 2.48
CA PRO A 72 3.24 0.45 1.90
C PRO A 72 4.02 -0.17 0.72
N THR A 73 4.28 0.63 -0.30
CA THR A 73 5.03 0.23 -1.51
C THR A 73 6.52 0.00 -1.24
N VAL A 74 7.01 0.52 -0.12
CA VAL A 74 8.26 0.14 0.53
C VAL A 74 7.89 -0.57 1.83
N VAL A 75 8.13 -1.88 1.90
CA VAL A 75 7.57 -2.73 2.95
C VAL A 75 8.39 -2.72 4.25
N MET A 76 7.73 -2.74 5.40
CA MET A 76 8.39 -3.03 6.68
C MET A 76 8.70 -4.53 6.80
N PRO A 77 9.85 -4.94 7.36
CA PRO A 77 10.83 -4.13 8.07
C PRO A 77 11.98 -3.65 7.17
N THR A 78 11.82 -3.56 5.84
CA THR A 78 12.94 -3.15 4.95
C THR A 78 13.40 -1.71 5.15
N TRP A 79 12.69 -0.91 5.94
CA TRP A 79 12.93 0.51 6.07
C TRP A 79 14.34 0.83 6.59
N PHE A 80 14.89 1.88 6.00
CA PHE A 80 16.12 2.54 6.42
C PHE A 80 15.94 4.04 6.23
N CYS A 81 16.25 4.84 7.26
CA CYS A 81 16.14 6.29 7.20
C CYS A 81 17.04 6.99 8.22
N SER A 82 17.22 8.31 8.08
CA SER A 82 17.89 9.08 9.14
C SER A 82 17.00 9.19 10.37
N ARG A 83 17.60 9.24 11.57
CA ARG A 83 16.89 9.51 12.82
C ARG A 83 16.12 10.83 12.74
N LYS A 84 16.70 11.84 12.09
CA LYS A 84 16.06 13.14 11.87
C LYS A 84 14.75 13.01 11.09
N LEU A 85 14.73 12.19 10.03
CA LEU A 85 13.52 11.88 9.27
C LEU A 85 12.48 11.19 10.17
N PHE A 86 12.88 10.14 10.90
CA PHE A 86 11.98 9.42 11.79
C PHE A 86 11.35 10.34 12.86
N GLN A 87 12.16 11.17 13.51
CA GLN A 87 11.69 12.14 14.51
C GLN A 87 10.76 13.21 13.91
N LYS A 88 10.99 13.61 12.65
CA LYS A 88 10.13 14.56 11.95
C LYS A 88 8.74 13.96 11.67
N VAL A 89 8.68 12.69 11.27
CA VAL A 89 7.41 11.98 11.04
C VAL A 89 6.65 11.80 12.36
N GLY A 90 7.37 11.38 13.41
CA GLY A 90 6.84 11.10 14.74
C GLY A 90 6.95 9.62 15.10
N PRO A 91 6.66 9.25 16.38
CA PRO A 91 6.67 7.86 16.81
C PRO A 91 5.58 7.05 16.10
N PHE A 92 5.72 5.72 16.13
CA PHE A 92 4.64 4.82 15.73
C PHE A 92 3.40 5.03 16.60
N ASN A 93 2.24 4.69 16.06
CA ASN A 93 0.99 4.79 16.80
C ASN A 93 0.90 3.64 17.83
N GLU A 94 0.85 3.99 19.12
CA GLU A 94 0.79 3.02 20.23
C GLU A 94 -0.65 2.67 20.65
N GLY A 95 -1.64 2.90 19.79
CA GLY A 95 -3.06 2.63 20.07
C GLY A 95 -3.42 1.14 20.30
N GLY A 96 -2.44 0.24 20.19
CA GLY A 96 -2.55 -1.16 20.56
C GLY A 96 -3.06 -2.06 19.43
N LYS A 97 -3.57 -3.24 19.80
CA LYS A 97 -3.99 -4.30 18.86
C LYS A 97 -4.99 -3.78 17.83
N GLY A 98 -4.69 -3.96 16.54
CA GLY A 98 -5.59 -3.63 15.42
C GLY A 98 -5.32 -2.28 14.76
N VAL A 99 -4.34 -1.53 15.26
CA VAL A 99 -3.77 -0.35 14.58
C VAL A 99 -2.73 -0.83 13.55
N PRO A 100 -2.74 -0.31 12.32
CA PRO A 100 -1.68 -0.55 11.34
C PRO A 100 -0.63 0.57 11.38
N GLU A 101 0.21 0.58 12.42
CA GLU A 101 1.14 1.66 12.74
C GLU A 101 2.14 1.96 11.62
N ASP A 102 2.65 0.95 10.91
CA ASP A 102 3.54 1.17 9.78
C ASP A 102 2.83 1.92 8.65
N LEU A 103 1.59 1.56 8.34
CA LEU A 103 0.84 2.24 7.28
C LEU A 103 0.55 3.69 7.66
N LEU A 104 0.26 3.94 8.93
CA LEU A 104 0.05 5.29 9.47
C LEU A 104 1.34 6.12 9.40
N PHE A 105 2.48 5.56 9.81
CA PHE A 105 3.78 6.21 9.71
C PHE A 105 4.11 6.52 8.24
N PHE A 106 3.92 5.54 7.35
CA PHE A 106 4.16 5.68 5.92
C PHE A 106 3.33 6.80 5.29
N TYR A 107 2.04 6.87 5.60
CA TYR A 107 1.19 7.98 5.12
C TYR A 107 1.57 9.32 5.74
N GLN A 108 1.93 9.36 7.02
CA GLN A 108 2.38 10.59 7.66
C GLN A 108 3.67 11.11 7.02
N HIS A 109 4.62 10.22 6.71
CA HIS A 109 5.84 10.55 5.96
C HIS A 109 5.51 11.19 4.60
N LEU A 110 4.61 10.57 3.83
CA LEU A 110 4.17 11.11 2.54
C LEU A 110 3.42 12.45 2.67
N ARG A 111 2.58 12.63 3.70
CA ARG A 111 1.90 13.90 3.98
C ARG A 111 2.87 15.04 4.19
N GLN A 112 4.00 14.78 4.84
CA GLN A 112 5.06 15.75 5.11
C GLN A 112 6.02 15.97 3.92
N GLY A 113 5.66 15.48 2.72
CA GLY A 113 6.47 15.60 1.52
C GLY A 113 7.69 14.68 1.48
N GLY A 114 7.67 13.61 2.28
CA GLY A 114 8.66 12.54 2.23
C GLY A 114 8.58 11.77 0.92
N SER A 115 9.73 11.32 0.43
CA SER A 115 9.83 10.47 -0.77
C SER A 115 10.09 9.01 -0.42
N LEU A 116 9.93 8.13 -1.39
CA LEU A 116 10.14 6.69 -1.26
C LEU A 116 11.22 6.27 -2.24
N VAL A 117 12.17 5.47 -1.78
CA VAL A 117 13.22 4.90 -2.63
C VAL A 117 13.33 3.42 -2.30
N ARG A 118 13.52 2.59 -3.33
CA ARG A 118 13.78 1.16 -3.16
C ARG A 118 15.12 0.83 -3.80
N VAL A 119 16.06 0.31 -3.01
CA VAL A 119 17.26 -0.33 -3.59
C VAL A 119 16.79 -1.55 -4.37
N ASN A 120 17.13 -1.62 -5.66
CA ASN A 120 16.59 -2.64 -6.56
C ASN A 120 17.25 -4.02 -6.44
N GLU A 121 17.78 -4.33 -5.26
CA GLU A 121 18.43 -5.59 -4.87
C GLU A 121 17.59 -6.30 -3.81
N CYS A 122 17.61 -7.63 -3.82
CA CYS A 122 17.00 -8.41 -2.76
C CYS A 122 17.89 -8.35 -1.51
N LEU A 123 17.44 -7.66 -0.45
CA LEU A 123 18.26 -7.41 0.74
C LEU A 123 17.64 -7.94 2.04
N LEU A 124 16.43 -8.51 1.98
CA LEU A 124 15.75 -9.11 3.13
C LEU A 124 14.96 -10.36 2.71
N VAL A 125 15.02 -11.40 3.54
CA VAL A 125 14.18 -12.59 3.42
C VAL A 125 13.16 -12.59 4.55
N TYR A 126 11.88 -12.58 4.19
CA TYR A 126 10.80 -12.80 5.15
C TYR A 126 10.69 -14.28 5.49
N ARG A 127 10.79 -14.63 6.77
CA ARG A 127 10.52 -16.01 7.21
C ARG A 127 9.07 -16.11 7.66
N TYR A 128 8.32 -16.96 6.97
CA TYR A 128 6.98 -17.30 7.39
C TYR A 128 7.03 -18.37 8.49
N HIS A 129 6.34 -18.11 9.59
CA HIS A 129 6.11 -19.06 10.67
C HIS A 129 4.61 -19.31 10.80
N GLU A 130 4.18 -20.57 10.91
CA GLU A 130 2.76 -20.93 11.07
C GLU A 130 2.12 -20.34 12.35
N GLU A 131 2.96 -20.00 13.34
CA GLU A 131 2.56 -19.36 14.60
C GLU A 131 2.74 -17.83 14.59
N ALA A 132 2.90 -17.21 13.42
CA ALA A 132 2.98 -15.75 13.27
C ALA A 132 1.69 -15.14 13.82
N ALA A 133 1.79 -14.56 15.01
CA ALA A 133 0.66 -14.14 15.80
C ALA A 133 0.25 -12.73 15.39
N THR A 134 -0.55 -12.58 14.33
CA THR A 134 -1.27 -11.32 14.17
C THR A 134 -2.56 -11.51 13.37
N HIS A 135 -3.69 -11.27 14.03
CA HIS A 135 -5.03 -11.31 13.43
C HIS A 135 -5.88 -10.09 13.81
N SER A 136 -5.28 -9.05 14.39
CA SER A 136 -6.02 -7.92 14.99
C SER A 136 -6.38 -6.82 13.99
N VAL A 137 -5.56 -6.59 12.95
CA VAL A 137 -5.85 -5.57 11.92
C VAL A 137 -6.82 -6.15 10.89
N THR A 138 -7.94 -5.46 10.65
CA THR A 138 -8.98 -5.89 9.72
C THR A 138 -8.76 -5.33 8.31
N GLU A 139 -9.26 -6.04 7.28
CA GLU A 139 -9.30 -5.53 5.89
C GLU A 139 -10.01 -4.17 5.82
N GLU A 140 -11.06 -3.99 6.62
CA GLU A 140 -11.87 -2.78 6.66
C GLU A 140 -11.06 -1.59 7.20
N THR A 141 -10.24 -1.79 8.24
CA THR A 141 -9.34 -0.77 8.76
C THR A 141 -8.35 -0.31 7.69
N ILE A 142 -7.67 -1.24 7.01
CA ILE A 142 -6.71 -0.93 5.93
C ILE A 142 -7.41 -0.23 4.76
N TRP A 143 -8.58 -0.74 4.38
CA TRP A 143 -9.40 -0.16 3.30
C TRP A 143 -9.76 1.29 3.60
N LYS A 144 -10.23 1.58 4.83
CA LYS A 144 -10.59 2.94 5.24
C LYS A 144 -9.39 3.87 5.17
N LEU A 145 -8.25 3.49 5.73
CA LEU A 145 -7.04 4.32 5.71
C LEU A 145 -6.55 4.61 4.29
N ARG A 146 -6.53 3.59 3.42
CA ARG A 146 -6.19 3.76 2.00
C ARG A 146 -7.15 4.71 1.29
N LEU A 147 -8.44 4.56 1.54
CA LEU A 147 -9.46 5.38 0.91
C LEU A 147 -9.41 6.83 1.38
N ASP A 148 -9.21 7.05 2.69
CA ASP A 148 -9.04 8.38 3.26
C ASP A 148 -7.80 9.05 2.65
N PHE A 149 -6.67 8.33 2.56
CA PHE A 149 -5.45 8.86 1.95
C PHE A 149 -5.62 9.13 0.44
N LEU A 150 -6.29 8.26 -0.31
CA LEU A 150 -6.61 8.47 -1.73
C LEU A 150 -7.49 9.72 -1.91
N GLN A 151 -8.53 9.87 -1.09
CA GLN A 151 -9.41 11.03 -1.14
C GLN A 151 -8.66 12.32 -0.84
N GLU A 152 -7.81 12.30 0.18
CA GLU A 152 -6.97 13.43 0.59
C GLU A 152 -5.99 13.83 -0.51
N ARG A 153 -5.25 12.87 -1.08
CA ARG A 153 -4.09 13.15 -1.95
C ARG A 153 -4.41 13.25 -3.43
N VAL A 154 -5.45 12.55 -3.90
CA VAL A 154 -5.77 12.44 -5.32
C VAL A 154 -7.15 13.04 -5.60
N LEU A 155 -8.21 12.49 -5.00
CA LEU A 155 -9.58 12.87 -5.36
C LEU A 155 -9.98 14.27 -4.90
N SER A 156 -9.26 14.86 -3.94
CA SER A 156 -9.43 16.25 -3.52
C SER A 156 -9.09 17.23 -4.65
N GLN A 157 -8.11 16.86 -5.50
CA GLN A 157 -7.59 17.68 -6.59
C GLN A 157 -8.42 17.60 -7.87
N TRP A 158 -9.28 16.59 -7.99
CA TRP A 158 -10.10 16.37 -9.16
C TRP A 158 -11.50 16.94 -8.98
N GLU A 159 -12.05 17.59 -10.00
CA GLU A 159 -13.44 18.04 -10.02
C GLU A 159 -14.38 16.86 -10.25
N HIS A 160 -14.03 15.99 -11.20
CA HIS A 160 -14.75 14.78 -11.56
C HIS A 160 -13.79 13.64 -11.89
N PHE A 161 -14.26 12.40 -11.83
CA PHE A 161 -13.50 11.22 -12.27
C PHE A 161 -14.41 10.05 -12.65
N THR A 162 -13.83 9.05 -13.32
CA THR A 162 -14.51 7.81 -13.70
C THR A 162 -13.93 6.62 -12.92
N ILE A 163 -14.79 5.72 -12.45
CA ILE A 163 -14.35 4.46 -11.84
C ILE A 163 -14.30 3.36 -12.90
N TRP A 164 -13.11 2.86 -13.20
CA TRP A 164 -12.92 1.74 -14.12
C TRP A 164 -13.10 0.43 -13.38
N SER A 165 -14.17 -0.30 -13.75
CA SER A 165 -14.75 -1.52 -13.16
C SER A 165 -16.13 -1.24 -12.57
N ALA A 166 -17.18 -1.52 -13.34
CA ALA A 166 -18.57 -1.50 -12.87
C ALA A 166 -18.94 -2.77 -12.06
N GLY A 167 -17.94 -3.51 -11.55
CA GLY A 167 -18.08 -4.75 -10.79
C GLY A 167 -18.04 -4.55 -9.27
N LYS A 168 -17.78 -5.65 -8.53
CA LYS A 168 -17.77 -5.66 -7.04
C LYS A 168 -16.83 -4.62 -6.45
N GLN A 169 -15.60 -4.50 -6.97
CA GLN A 169 -14.57 -3.63 -6.39
C GLN A 169 -14.85 -2.15 -6.66
N GLY A 170 -15.17 -1.75 -7.90
CA GLY A 170 -15.52 -0.36 -8.18
C GLY A 170 -16.79 0.09 -7.46
N ARG A 171 -17.81 -0.78 -7.34
CA ARG A 171 -19.00 -0.48 -6.52
C ARG A 171 -18.67 -0.40 -5.02
N LYS A 172 -17.75 -1.23 -4.50
CA LYS A 172 -17.24 -1.10 -3.11
C LYS A 172 -16.61 0.27 -2.92
N LEU A 173 -15.71 0.69 -3.83
CA LEU A 173 -15.11 2.03 -3.82
C LEU A 173 -16.18 3.12 -3.76
N PHE A 174 -17.09 3.15 -4.74
CA PHE A 174 -18.13 4.17 -4.81
C PHE A 174 -18.98 4.30 -3.54
N ARG A 175 -19.33 3.16 -2.92
CA ARG A 175 -20.13 3.14 -1.68
C ARG A 175 -19.34 3.58 -0.45
N SER A 176 -18.02 3.43 -0.47
CA SER A 176 -17.13 3.82 0.63
C SER A 176 -16.66 5.29 0.55
N LEU A 177 -16.83 5.95 -0.60
CA LEU A 177 -16.47 7.36 -0.75
C LEU A 177 -17.28 8.26 0.19
N SER A 178 -16.68 9.40 0.57
CA SER A 178 -17.44 10.45 1.24
C SER A 178 -18.57 10.97 0.31
N PRO A 179 -19.67 11.50 0.85
CA PRO A 179 -20.76 12.02 0.02
C PRO A 179 -20.31 13.11 -0.97
N SER A 180 -19.35 13.96 -0.58
CA SER A 180 -18.81 14.99 -1.48
C SER A 180 -17.98 14.40 -2.62
N THR A 181 -17.15 13.39 -2.35
CA THR A 181 -16.37 12.72 -3.38
C THR A 181 -17.23 11.83 -4.27
N GLN A 182 -18.28 11.22 -3.72
CA GLN A 182 -19.23 10.40 -4.49
C GLN A 182 -19.90 11.21 -5.60
N LYS A 183 -20.22 12.48 -5.35
CA LYS A 183 -20.77 13.42 -6.35
C LYS A 183 -19.80 13.78 -7.47
N LYS A 184 -18.50 13.56 -7.28
CA LYS A 184 -17.48 13.75 -8.32
C LYS A 184 -17.45 12.59 -9.33
N VAL A 185 -18.06 11.45 -9.00
CA VAL A 185 -18.05 10.28 -9.88
C VAL A 185 -18.98 10.50 -11.07
N ARG A 186 -18.40 10.67 -12.25
CA ARG A 186 -19.14 10.93 -13.50
C ARG A 186 -19.76 9.66 -14.06
N ALA A 187 -19.01 8.56 -14.03
CA ALA A 187 -19.42 7.29 -14.58
C ALA A 187 -18.66 6.12 -13.93
N PHE A 188 -19.19 4.93 -14.11
CA PHE A 188 -18.39 3.73 -14.21
C PHE A 188 -18.05 3.46 -15.67
N CYS A 189 -16.93 2.81 -15.93
CA CYS A 189 -16.68 2.18 -17.22
C CYS A 189 -16.25 0.71 -17.06
N ASP A 190 -16.48 -0.09 -18.10
CA ASP A 190 -16.13 -1.51 -18.11
C ASP A 190 -15.85 -2.00 -19.54
N VAL A 191 -15.31 -3.21 -19.67
CA VAL A 191 -15.17 -3.93 -20.95
C VAL A 191 -16.27 -4.97 -21.12
N ASP A 192 -16.94 -5.35 -20.02
CA ASP A 192 -18.03 -6.33 -20.03
C ASP A 192 -19.30 -5.73 -20.63
N VAL A 193 -19.59 -6.15 -21.86
CA VAL A 193 -20.77 -5.75 -22.65
C VAL A 193 -22.08 -5.92 -21.86
N LYS A 194 -22.20 -6.92 -20.98
CA LYS A 194 -23.42 -7.10 -20.16
C LYS A 194 -23.59 -5.99 -19.15
N LYS A 195 -22.49 -5.53 -18.53
CA LYS A 195 -22.52 -4.41 -17.58
C LYS A 195 -22.78 -3.09 -18.30
N ILE A 196 -22.17 -2.89 -19.47
CA ILE A 196 -22.38 -1.69 -20.30
C ILE A 196 -23.85 -1.62 -20.76
N LYS A 197 -24.41 -2.72 -21.26
CA LYS A 197 -25.83 -2.79 -21.70
C LYS A 197 -26.84 -2.51 -20.59
N ARG A 198 -26.48 -2.72 -19.31
CA ARG A 198 -27.32 -2.34 -18.17
C ARG A 198 -27.45 -0.80 -18.05
N GLY A 199 -26.50 -0.04 -18.59
CA GLY A 199 -26.53 1.41 -18.75
C GLY A 199 -26.25 2.22 -17.49
N PHE A 200 -26.60 1.72 -16.30
CA PHE A 200 -26.33 2.41 -15.04
C PHE A 200 -26.19 1.46 -13.84
N TYR A 201 -25.49 1.94 -12.82
CA TYR A 201 -25.48 1.41 -11.47
C TYR A 201 -26.36 2.29 -10.55
N THR A 202 -27.23 1.66 -9.76
CA THR A 202 -27.99 2.34 -8.71
C THR A 202 -27.41 1.96 -7.35
N TYR A 203 -27.13 2.94 -6.50
CA TYR A 203 -26.75 2.68 -5.11
C TYR A 203 -28.00 2.44 -4.26
N GLU A 204 -28.41 1.18 -4.18
CA GLU A 204 -29.69 0.79 -3.58
C GLU A 204 -29.77 1.07 -2.07
N GLU A 205 -28.65 0.96 -1.35
CA GLU A 205 -28.60 1.19 0.10
C GLU A 205 -28.42 2.68 0.48
N SER A 206 -28.33 3.59 -0.50
CA SER A 206 -28.26 5.02 -0.23
C SER A 206 -29.53 5.55 0.43
N GLN A 207 -29.35 6.47 1.37
CA GLN A 207 -30.44 7.20 2.01
C GLN A 207 -30.93 8.38 1.15
N GLU A 208 -30.17 8.80 0.12
CA GLU A 208 -30.56 9.89 -0.77
C GLU A 208 -31.80 9.53 -1.62
N ARG A 209 -32.62 10.54 -1.92
CA ARG A 209 -33.83 10.43 -2.74
C ARG A 209 -33.85 11.56 -3.79
N PRO A 210 -33.86 11.24 -5.10
CA PRO A 210 -33.80 9.90 -5.69
C PRO A 210 -32.47 9.18 -5.37
N LYS A 211 -32.49 7.83 -5.41
CA LYS A 211 -31.27 7.05 -5.16
C LYS A 211 -30.19 7.42 -6.20
N PRO A 212 -28.91 7.51 -5.81
CA PRO A 212 -27.82 7.82 -6.73
C PRO A 212 -27.78 6.81 -7.88
N ARG A 213 -27.76 7.32 -9.10
CA ARG A 213 -27.63 6.54 -10.34
C ARG A 213 -26.42 7.04 -11.11
N VAL A 214 -25.48 6.15 -11.39
CA VAL A 214 -24.23 6.45 -12.08
C VAL A 214 -24.22 5.69 -13.41
N PRO A 215 -23.98 6.35 -14.56
CA PRO A 215 -23.94 5.68 -15.85
C PRO A 215 -22.81 4.64 -15.90
N VAL A 216 -23.00 3.58 -16.68
CA VAL A 216 -21.98 2.58 -16.99
C VAL A 216 -21.68 2.65 -18.48
N LEU A 217 -20.48 3.11 -18.81
CA LEU A 217 -20.04 3.35 -20.18
C LEU A 217 -19.11 2.24 -20.68
N ASP A 218 -18.97 2.13 -22.00
CA ASP A 218 -17.82 1.48 -22.59
C ASP A 218 -16.55 2.25 -22.22
N PHE A 219 -15.46 1.55 -21.88
CA PHE A 219 -14.21 2.21 -21.49
C PHE A 219 -13.66 3.18 -22.55
N ARG A 220 -13.97 2.95 -23.84
CA ARG A 220 -13.55 3.81 -24.96
C ARG A 220 -14.30 5.14 -25.00
N GLU A 221 -15.48 5.20 -24.41
CA GLU A 221 -16.33 6.40 -24.37
C GLU A 221 -16.18 7.17 -23.05
N ALA A 222 -15.45 6.59 -22.09
CA ALA A 222 -15.30 7.15 -20.76
C ALA A 222 -14.26 8.27 -20.74
N CYS A 223 -14.52 9.30 -19.95
CA CYS A 223 -13.61 10.44 -19.78
C CYS A 223 -12.85 10.30 -18.45
N GLY A 224 -11.55 10.60 -18.50
CA GLY A 224 -10.69 10.63 -17.31
C GLY A 224 -10.88 11.90 -16.47
N PRO A 225 -10.14 12.01 -15.36
CA PRO A 225 -9.19 11.01 -14.86
C PRO A 225 -9.89 9.75 -14.29
N PHE A 226 -9.13 8.66 -14.12
CA PHE A 226 -9.66 7.34 -13.77
C PHE A 226 -9.16 6.81 -12.43
N ILE A 227 -10.06 6.19 -11.68
CA ILE A 227 -9.69 5.26 -10.61
C ILE A 227 -9.91 3.83 -11.09
N ILE A 228 -8.83 3.06 -11.17
CA ILE A 228 -8.86 1.69 -11.65
C ILE A 228 -9.04 0.72 -10.48
N CYS A 229 -10.17 0.02 -10.50
CA CYS A 229 -10.52 -1.03 -9.53
C CYS A 229 -10.49 -2.43 -10.16
N VAL A 230 -9.73 -2.60 -11.24
CA VAL A 230 -9.40 -3.89 -11.83
C VAL A 230 -8.19 -4.48 -11.09
N LYS A 231 -8.22 -5.79 -10.81
CA LYS A 231 -7.09 -6.47 -10.17
C LYS A 231 -5.94 -6.56 -11.18
N LEU A 232 -4.75 -6.12 -10.76
CA LEU A 232 -3.52 -6.24 -11.54
C LEU A 232 -3.21 -7.72 -11.82
N ASP A 233 -2.49 -8.03 -12.89
CA ASP A 233 -2.05 -9.39 -13.25
C ASP A 233 -3.16 -10.46 -13.41
N MET A 234 -4.42 -10.04 -13.58
CA MET A 234 -5.57 -10.96 -13.75
C MET A 234 -6.24 -10.84 -15.13
N THR A 235 -5.80 -9.88 -15.94
CA THR A 235 -6.34 -9.57 -17.27
C THR A 235 -5.47 -10.11 -18.40
N GLY A 236 -4.33 -10.74 -18.09
CA GLY A 236 -3.39 -11.25 -19.09
C GLY A 236 -2.82 -10.17 -20.01
N GLY A 237 -2.65 -8.93 -19.52
CA GLY A 237 -2.17 -7.79 -20.29
C GLY A 237 -3.28 -6.93 -20.92
N GLN A 238 -4.52 -7.39 -20.92
CA GLN A 238 -5.61 -6.66 -21.60
C GLN A 238 -5.92 -5.30 -20.96
N LEU A 239 -5.70 -5.13 -19.65
CA LEU A 239 -5.90 -3.83 -19.00
C LEU A 239 -4.84 -2.85 -19.49
N GLU A 240 -3.59 -3.29 -19.51
CA GLU A 240 -2.41 -2.54 -19.93
C GLU A 240 -2.52 -2.13 -21.41
N GLU A 241 -2.99 -3.02 -22.27
CA GLU A 241 -3.32 -2.72 -23.68
C GLU A 241 -4.41 -1.64 -23.79
N ASN A 242 -5.49 -1.75 -23.00
CA ASN A 242 -6.55 -0.76 -23.02
C ASN A 242 -6.06 0.62 -22.54
N LEU A 243 -5.28 0.67 -21.45
CA LEU A 243 -4.66 1.92 -20.97
C LEU A 243 -3.75 2.54 -22.02
N SER A 244 -2.95 1.71 -22.71
CA SER A 244 -2.08 2.15 -23.79
C SER A 244 -2.87 2.69 -24.99
N SER A 245 -3.98 2.04 -25.36
CA SER A 245 -4.84 2.48 -26.48
C SER A 245 -5.55 3.81 -26.22
N LEU A 246 -5.76 4.15 -24.94
CA LEU A 246 -6.29 5.45 -24.52
C LEU A 246 -5.18 6.48 -24.21
N HIS A 247 -3.91 6.10 -24.38
CA HIS A 247 -2.73 6.93 -24.08
C HIS A 247 -2.69 7.49 -22.65
N LEU A 248 -3.21 6.72 -21.70
CA LEU A 248 -3.30 7.16 -20.31
C LEU A 248 -1.98 6.91 -19.57
N LYS A 249 -1.57 7.87 -18.75
CA LYS A 249 -0.36 7.80 -17.92
C LYS A 249 -0.69 7.69 -16.44
N GLU A 250 -0.13 6.68 -15.77
CA GLU A 250 -0.27 6.48 -14.33
C GLU A 250 0.22 7.72 -13.55
N GLY A 251 -0.48 8.08 -12.49
CA GLY A 251 -0.15 9.24 -11.65
C GLY A 251 -0.64 10.57 -12.20
N ILE A 252 -1.05 10.63 -13.47
CA ILE A 252 -1.61 11.81 -14.12
C ILE A 252 -3.06 11.55 -14.50
N ASP A 253 -3.30 10.59 -15.39
CA ASP A 253 -4.62 10.29 -15.93
C ASP A 253 -5.35 9.22 -15.12
N TYR A 254 -4.62 8.38 -14.38
CA TYR A 254 -5.23 7.35 -13.55
C TYR A 254 -4.40 6.94 -12.33
N TYR A 255 -5.10 6.36 -11.36
CA TYR A 255 -4.53 5.71 -10.17
C TYR A 255 -5.19 4.34 -9.93
N HIS A 256 -4.41 3.39 -9.41
CA HIS A 256 -4.90 2.05 -9.02
C HIS A 256 -5.33 2.00 -7.55
N VAL A 257 -6.49 1.39 -7.29
CA VAL A 257 -7.05 1.19 -5.94
C VAL A 257 -7.50 -0.26 -5.72
N GLY A 258 -7.37 -1.11 -6.74
CA GLY A 258 -7.61 -2.54 -6.63
C GLY A 258 -6.70 -3.21 -5.59
N GLY A 259 -7.08 -4.43 -5.19
CA GLY A 259 -6.08 -5.33 -4.60
C GLY A 259 -4.96 -5.54 -5.62
N GLY A 260 -3.70 -5.60 -5.15
CA GLY A 260 -2.64 -6.17 -5.97
C GLY A 260 -3.11 -7.52 -6.52
N GLY A 261 -2.61 -7.93 -7.69
CA GLY A 261 -3.11 -9.12 -8.36
C GLY A 261 -3.33 -10.27 -7.38
N GLY A 262 -4.58 -10.66 -7.18
CA GLY A 262 -4.98 -11.47 -6.04
C GLY A 262 -6.13 -12.36 -6.47
N GLY A 263 -5.82 -13.55 -6.98
CA GLY A 263 -6.78 -14.54 -7.45
C GLY A 263 -6.52 -15.90 -6.82
N GLY A 264 -7.54 -16.39 -6.09
CA GLY A 264 -7.66 -17.77 -5.58
C GLY A 264 -7.61 -17.87 -4.07
N GLY A 265 -8.77 -17.98 -3.40
CA GLY A 265 -8.96 -18.57 -2.06
C GLY A 265 -8.18 -18.03 -0.85
N GLY A 266 -7.19 -17.17 -1.02
CA GLY A 266 -6.18 -16.80 -0.03
C GLY A 266 -6.28 -15.36 0.45
N GLY A 267 -7.51 -14.82 0.54
CA GLY A 267 -7.73 -13.54 1.22
C GLY A 267 -7.24 -13.56 2.67
N SER A 268 -7.10 -14.75 3.29
CA SER A 268 -6.44 -14.90 4.57
C SER A 268 -4.92 -14.76 4.45
N ALA A 269 -4.22 -15.53 3.61
CA ALA A 269 -2.75 -15.59 3.62
C ALA A 269 -2.03 -14.26 3.27
N GLU A 270 -2.56 -13.47 2.34
CA GLU A 270 -2.00 -12.14 2.02
C GLU A 270 -2.29 -11.12 3.13
N MET A 271 -3.42 -11.28 3.81
CA MET A 271 -3.82 -10.47 4.95
C MET A 271 -3.08 -10.87 6.23
N ASP A 272 -2.78 -12.15 6.41
CA ASP A 272 -2.00 -12.71 7.52
C ASP A 272 -0.57 -12.16 7.50
N PHE A 273 -0.02 -11.86 6.31
CA PHE A 273 1.27 -11.19 6.18
C PHE A 273 1.26 -9.69 6.52
N LEU A 274 0.23 -8.96 6.09
CA LEU A 274 0.08 -7.57 6.55
C LEU A 274 -0.04 -7.51 8.06
N LYS A 275 -0.88 -8.40 8.60
CA LYS A 275 -1.07 -8.50 10.03
C LYS A 275 0.29 -8.76 10.71
N SER A 276 1.14 -9.65 10.18
CA SER A 276 2.49 -9.88 10.76
C SER A 276 3.45 -8.70 10.63
N THR A 277 3.17 -7.74 9.73
CA THR A 277 3.98 -6.53 9.56
C THR A 277 3.57 -5.44 10.57
N PHE A 278 2.28 -5.33 10.89
CA PHE A 278 1.70 -4.27 11.72
C PHE A 278 1.67 -4.60 13.23
N GLN A 279 2.78 -5.06 13.81
CA GLN A 279 2.83 -5.15 15.27
C GLN A 279 4.17 -4.72 15.89
N PHE A 280 4.27 -3.42 16.15
CA PHE A 280 5.22 -2.80 17.05
C PHE A 280 4.52 -2.42 18.37
N VAL A 281 4.97 -3.02 19.47
CA VAL A 281 4.75 -2.47 20.82
C VAL A 281 6.10 -1.93 21.29
N CYS A 282 6.29 -0.62 21.20
CA CYS A 282 7.38 0.04 21.91
C CYS A 282 7.03 0.09 23.40
N HIS A 283 7.66 -0.78 24.20
CA HIS A 283 7.71 -0.56 25.64
C HIS A 283 8.97 0.26 25.95
N GLU A 284 8.82 1.56 26.20
CA GLU A 284 9.79 2.28 27.01
C GLU A 284 9.54 1.95 28.49
N GLY A 285 10.40 1.13 29.11
CA GLY A 285 10.33 0.88 30.55
C GLY A 285 11.13 -0.30 31.09
N LEU A 286 12.35 0.00 31.55
CA LEU A 286 13.08 -0.57 32.70
C LEU A 286 13.11 -2.10 32.96
N PHE A 287 14.35 -2.63 32.92
CA PHE A 287 14.93 -3.74 33.70
C PHE A 287 14.38 -5.17 33.60
N GLY A 288 15.33 -6.12 33.56
CA GLY A 288 15.15 -7.43 34.17
C GLY A 288 15.18 -8.60 33.19
N THR A 289 16.12 -9.50 33.42
CA THR A 289 16.33 -10.81 32.82
C THR A 289 15.07 -11.59 32.41
N HIS A 290 15.14 -12.16 31.19
CA HIS A 290 14.31 -13.24 30.63
C HIS A 290 12.83 -12.93 30.36
N PHE A 291 12.54 -12.44 29.15
CA PHE A 291 11.24 -12.62 28.49
C PHE A 291 11.45 -12.79 26.98
N LEU A 292 10.84 -13.83 26.39
CA LEU A 292 10.82 -14.07 24.94
C LEU A 292 10.19 -12.85 24.23
N MET A 293 11.03 -12.03 23.58
CA MET A 293 10.60 -10.89 22.77
C MET A 293 10.20 -11.34 21.37
N LYS A 294 8.90 -11.27 21.05
CA LYS A 294 8.33 -11.34 19.69
C LYS A 294 8.24 -9.94 19.05
N THR A 295 9.28 -9.14 19.16
CA THR A 295 9.23 -7.72 18.79
C THR A 295 10.36 -7.38 17.82
N CYS A 296 10.04 -6.69 16.74
CA CYS A 296 10.99 -6.15 15.78
C CYS A 296 12.17 -5.47 16.50
N ILE A 297 13.39 -5.84 16.12
CA ILE A 297 14.61 -5.27 16.69
C ILE A 297 14.94 -4.05 15.84
N MET A 298 14.76 -2.85 16.39
CA MET A 298 15.36 -1.67 15.79
C MET A 298 16.88 -1.75 15.97
N CYS A 299 17.57 -2.27 14.96
CA CYS A 299 19.02 -2.31 14.91
C CYS A 299 19.54 -0.90 14.66
N MET A 300 19.99 -0.24 15.74
CA MET A 300 20.66 1.05 15.64
C MET A 300 22.13 0.84 15.28
N PHE A 301 22.49 1.17 14.05
CA PHE A 301 23.89 1.19 13.64
C PHE A 301 24.48 2.58 13.91
N THR A 302 25.50 2.65 14.76
CA THR A 302 26.44 3.76 14.75
C THR A 302 27.43 3.48 13.63
N ILE A 303 27.17 4.00 12.43
CA ILE A 303 28.17 3.99 11.36
C ILE A 303 29.19 5.05 11.75
N PHE A 304 30.28 4.64 12.42
CA PHE A 304 31.44 5.51 12.57
C PHE A 304 31.91 5.85 11.14
N LYS A 305 32.05 7.16 10.87
CA LYS A 305 32.62 7.71 9.64
C LYS A 305 33.71 6.77 9.12
N LEU A 306 33.51 6.24 7.91
CA LEU A 306 34.61 5.72 7.10
C LEU A 306 35.58 6.87 6.81
#